data_AF-A0A9N9EV74-F1
#
_entry.id   AF-A0A9N9EV74-F1
#
_cell.length_a   1.000
_cell.length_b   1.000
_cell.length_c   1.000
_cell.angle_alpha   90.00
_cell.angle_beta   90.00
_cell.angle_gamma   90.00
#
_symmetry.space_group_name_H-M   'P 1'
#
loop_
_entity.id
_entity.type
_entity.pdbx_description
1 polymer ?
#
loop_
_entity_poly.entity_id
_entity_poly.type
_entity_poly.pdbx_seq_one_letter_code
_entity_poly.pdbx_strand_id
1 'polypeptide(L)'
;ISKTSESEKTIEKNSSAISVIKRKEAILDLIPLDVQISALESIKEKPYSLTHKRKLNNDQSEDFYSNEIDENKNLEFKRLYINIYNRKWAEFDIDLFLLGYFFHPYFWGKGFLPGVFHRVCHTAVSIWLKLDGEKYSSAQLLSQMTSYKQYEDPYNILFDFYNSSVQNWWSIIDQKNNHIQKLALKILAIMPH
;
A
#
# COMPACT_ATOMS: atom_id res chain seq x y z
N ILE A 1 12.24 11.72 49.66
CA ILE A 1 12.46 10.28 49.43
C ILE A 1 11.86 9.94 48.06
N SER A 2 12.49 10.35 46.95
CA SER A 2 11.91 10.18 45.60
C SER A 2 12.95 10.38 44.48
N LYS A 3 14.10 9.68 44.49
CA LYS A 3 15.04 9.73 43.34
C LYS A 3 15.66 8.40 42.93
N THR A 4 15.37 7.28 43.60
CA THR A 4 16.07 6.00 43.36
C THR A 4 15.31 5.03 42.44
N SER A 5 14.00 5.21 42.20
CA SER A 5 13.19 4.22 41.45
C SER A 5 13.13 4.41 39.93
N GLU A 6 13.50 5.59 39.43
CA GLU A 6 13.47 5.91 37.99
C GLU A 6 14.78 5.58 37.28
N SER A 7 15.93 5.75 37.95
CA SER A 7 17.24 5.40 37.38
C SER A 7 17.43 3.89 37.19
N GLU A 8 16.89 3.07 38.08
CA GLU A 8 17.00 1.60 37.98
C GLU A 8 16.14 1.03 36.84
N LYS A 9 14.93 1.56 36.61
CA LYS A 9 14.07 1.15 35.48
C LYS A 9 14.64 1.54 34.12
N THR A 10 15.35 2.66 34.03
CA THR A 10 16.00 3.08 32.77
C THR A 10 17.22 2.20 32.44
N ILE A 11 17.98 1.78 33.45
CA ILE A 11 19.14 0.89 33.26
C ILE A 11 18.69 -0.51 32.84
N GLU A 12 17.61 -1.03 33.41
CA GLU A 12 17.08 -2.37 33.09
C GLU A 12 16.45 -2.43 31.68
N LYS A 13 15.74 -1.38 31.25
CA LYS A 13 15.24 -1.26 29.86
C LYS A 13 16.35 -1.13 28.83
N ASN A 14 17.41 -0.40 29.15
CA ASN A 14 18.54 -0.22 28.24
C ASN A 14 19.40 -1.49 28.14
N SER A 15 19.56 -2.25 29.24
CA SER A 15 20.21 -3.57 29.22
C SER A 15 19.40 -4.60 28.40
N SER A 16 18.07 -4.56 28.51
CA SER A 16 17.17 -5.39 27.70
C SER A 16 17.24 -5.03 26.20
N ALA A 17 17.20 -3.74 25.84
CA ALA A 17 17.32 -3.29 24.45
C ALA A 17 18.68 -3.64 23.82
N ILE A 18 19.78 -3.51 24.57
CA ILE A 18 21.14 -3.86 24.10
C ILE A 18 21.29 -5.37 23.89
N SER A 19 20.65 -6.21 24.72
CA SER A 19 20.65 -7.67 24.52
C SER A 19 19.83 -8.13 23.31
N VAL A 20 18.75 -7.41 22.99
CA VAL A 20 17.91 -7.66 21.80
C VAL A 20 18.59 -7.18 20.52
N ILE A 21 19.31 -6.06 20.56
CA ILE A 21 20.08 -5.54 19.42
C ILE A 21 21.29 -6.45 19.14
N LYS A 22 22.04 -6.87 20.17
CA LYS A 22 23.11 -7.88 20.02
C LYS A 22 22.60 -9.22 19.48
N ARG A 23 21.36 -9.63 19.82
CA ARG A 23 20.72 -10.82 19.24
C ARG A 23 20.27 -10.61 17.79
N LYS A 24 19.92 -9.40 17.36
CA LYS A 24 19.54 -9.10 15.97
C LYS A 24 20.74 -8.97 15.04
N GLU A 25 21.85 -8.39 15.52
CA GLU A 25 23.10 -8.33 14.75
C GLU A 25 23.71 -9.73 14.59
N ALA A 26 23.66 -10.58 15.62
CA ALA A 26 24.14 -11.97 15.53
C ALA A 26 23.31 -12.90 14.62
N ILE A 27 22.08 -12.54 14.25
CA ILE A 27 21.23 -13.33 13.33
C ILE A 27 21.49 -12.95 11.87
N LEU A 28 21.96 -11.73 11.58
CA LEU A 28 22.30 -11.31 10.22
C LEU A 28 23.63 -11.92 9.72
N ASP A 29 24.55 -12.25 10.64
CA ASP A 29 25.86 -12.83 10.30
C ASP A 29 25.83 -14.36 10.11
N LEU A 30 24.67 -15.01 10.28
CA LEU A 30 24.50 -16.46 10.10
C LEU A 30 23.81 -16.86 8.79
N ILE A 31 23.52 -15.90 7.90
CA ILE A 31 22.93 -16.18 6.59
C ILE A 31 23.98 -15.87 5.52
N PRO A 32 24.51 -16.89 4.83
CA PRO A 32 25.45 -16.70 3.73
C PRO A 32 24.92 -15.70 2.69
N LEU A 33 25.78 -14.78 2.22
CA LEU A 33 25.41 -13.64 1.36
C LEU A 33 24.73 -14.07 0.04
N ASP A 34 25.05 -15.28 -0.44
CA ASP A 34 24.44 -15.99 -1.57
C ASP A 34 22.96 -16.34 -1.36
N VAL A 35 22.54 -16.59 -0.11
CA VAL A 35 21.14 -16.85 0.24
C VAL A 35 20.32 -15.56 0.24
N GLN A 36 20.91 -14.42 0.63
CA GLN A 36 20.24 -13.11 0.56
C GLN A 36 20.05 -12.65 -0.89
N ILE A 37 21.04 -12.89 -1.76
CA ILE A 37 20.98 -12.55 -3.18
C ILE A 37 19.94 -13.43 -3.90
N SER A 38 19.90 -14.74 -3.63
CA SER A 38 18.89 -15.64 -4.19
C SER A 38 17.45 -15.28 -3.77
N ALA A 39 17.25 -14.83 -2.53
CA ALA A 39 15.93 -14.39 -2.06
C ALA A 39 15.47 -13.09 -2.74
N LEU A 40 16.40 -12.17 -3.03
CA LEU A 40 16.12 -10.93 -3.77
C LEU A 40 15.87 -11.19 -5.27
N GLU A 41 16.54 -12.18 -5.86
CA GLU A 41 16.32 -12.62 -7.24
C GLU A 41 14.97 -13.35 -7.39
N SER A 42 14.56 -14.14 -6.39
CA SER A 42 13.23 -14.78 -6.34
C SER A 42 12.06 -13.79 -6.32
N ILE A 43 12.26 -12.55 -5.85
CA ILE A 43 11.22 -11.52 -5.81
C ILE A 43 11.13 -10.77 -7.15
N LYS A 44 12.21 -10.74 -7.94
CA LYS A 44 12.23 -10.13 -9.28
C LYS A 44 11.60 -11.01 -10.37
N GLU A 45 11.44 -12.32 -10.15
CA GLU A 45 10.92 -13.28 -11.13
C GLU A 45 9.44 -13.70 -10.93
N LYS A 46 8.52 -12.77 -10.68
CA LYS A 46 7.09 -13.08 -10.85
C LYS A 46 6.36 -12.11 -11.79
N PRO A 47 6.59 -12.23 -13.11
CA PRO A 47 5.55 -11.83 -14.05
C PRO A 47 4.37 -12.81 -13.94
N TYR A 48 3.15 -12.27 -13.91
CA TYR A 48 1.92 -13.06 -13.95
C TYR A 48 1.96 -14.08 -15.11
N SER A 49 1.93 -15.37 -14.79
CA SER A 49 1.89 -16.46 -15.78
C SER A 49 0.49 -17.07 -15.83
N LEU A 50 -0.21 -16.87 -16.95
CA LEU A 50 -1.48 -17.51 -17.28
C LEU A 50 -1.29 -18.29 -18.58
N THR A 51 -0.88 -19.55 -18.51
CA THR A 51 -1.04 -20.50 -19.62
C THR A 51 -1.33 -21.91 -19.09
N HIS A 52 -2.58 -22.35 -19.22
CA HIS A 52 -2.89 -23.78 -19.31
C HIS A 52 -2.56 -24.25 -20.73
N LYS A 53 -1.58 -25.16 -20.87
CA LYS A 53 -1.24 -25.80 -22.15
C LYS A 53 -2.29 -26.85 -22.50
N ARG A 54 -3.05 -26.66 -23.57
CA ARG A 54 -3.71 -27.76 -24.31
C ARG A 54 -2.66 -28.40 -25.23
N LYS A 55 -2.52 -29.73 -25.16
CA LYS A 55 -1.76 -30.51 -26.15
C LYS A 55 -2.63 -30.70 -27.40
N LEU A 56 -2.08 -30.42 -28.57
CA LEU A 56 -2.57 -30.90 -29.86
C LEU A 56 -1.41 -31.58 -30.59
N ASN A 57 -1.68 -32.80 -31.06
CA ASN A 57 -0.73 -33.66 -31.75
C ASN A 57 -0.61 -33.28 -33.23
N ASN A 58 0.58 -33.54 -33.77
CA ASN A 58 1.08 -33.32 -35.13
C ASN A 58 0.14 -33.75 -36.27
N ASP A 59 0.12 -32.99 -37.35
CA ASP A 59 0.81 -33.31 -38.61
C ASP A 59 0.55 -32.21 -39.66
N GLN A 60 1.45 -32.13 -40.66
CA GLN A 60 1.45 -31.31 -41.88
C GLN A 60 2.46 -30.14 -41.92
N SER A 61 3.47 -30.33 -42.76
CA SER A 61 4.77 -29.66 -42.78
C SER A 61 4.95 -28.66 -43.94
N GLU A 62 3.91 -27.90 -44.29
CA GLU A 62 4.04 -26.80 -45.26
C GLU A 62 3.53 -25.44 -44.76
N ASP A 63 2.90 -25.37 -43.58
CA ASP A 63 2.53 -24.10 -42.91
C ASP A 63 3.59 -23.59 -41.92
N PHE A 64 4.75 -24.26 -41.86
CA PHE A 64 5.71 -24.09 -40.77
C PHE A 64 6.36 -22.70 -40.75
N TYR A 65 6.61 -22.09 -41.91
CA TYR A 65 7.24 -20.75 -41.97
C TYR A 65 6.27 -19.59 -41.73
N SER A 66 4.98 -19.74 -42.04
CA SER A 66 3.99 -18.68 -41.86
C SER A 66 3.52 -18.58 -40.40
N ASN A 67 3.37 -19.73 -39.74
CA ASN A 67 2.94 -19.79 -38.34
C ASN A 67 4.04 -19.35 -37.36
N GLU A 68 5.32 -19.65 -37.63
CA GLU A 68 6.44 -19.22 -36.76
C GLU A 68 6.63 -17.70 -36.77
N ILE A 69 6.37 -17.03 -37.90
CA ILE A 69 6.45 -15.57 -38.03
C ILE A 69 5.29 -14.90 -37.29
N ASP A 70 4.09 -15.47 -37.34
CA ASP A 70 2.90 -14.95 -36.65
C ASP A 70 2.98 -15.19 -35.13
N GLU A 71 3.47 -16.35 -34.70
CA GLU A 71 3.65 -16.68 -33.28
C GLU A 71 4.78 -15.86 -32.63
N ASN A 72 5.88 -15.61 -33.35
CA ASN A 72 6.95 -14.70 -32.89
C ASN A 72 6.49 -13.24 -32.84
N LYS A 73 5.69 -12.76 -33.81
CA LYS A 73 5.08 -11.43 -33.73
C LYS A 73 4.12 -11.32 -32.55
N ASN A 74 3.34 -12.36 -32.27
CA ASN A 74 2.44 -12.43 -31.13
C ASN A 74 3.22 -12.45 -29.80
N LEU A 75 4.36 -13.14 -29.74
CA LEU A 75 5.23 -13.15 -28.58
C LEU A 75 5.89 -11.78 -28.34
N GLU A 76 6.41 -11.14 -29.38
CA GLU A 76 6.98 -9.79 -29.29
C GLU A 76 5.92 -8.75 -28.90
N PHE A 77 4.70 -8.87 -29.41
CA PHE A 77 3.58 -8.04 -29.00
C PHE A 77 3.21 -8.25 -27.53
N LYS A 78 3.14 -9.49 -27.05
CA LYS A 78 2.91 -9.80 -25.64
C LYS A 78 3.99 -9.21 -24.74
N ARG A 79 5.26 -9.36 -25.13
CA ARG A 79 6.40 -8.77 -24.40
C ARG A 79 6.30 -7.26 -24.34
N LEU A 80 5.95 -6.61 -25.45
CA LEU A 80 5.74 -5.18 -25.51
C LEU A 80 4.63 -4.74 -24.53
N TYR A 81 3.48 -5.40 -24.52
CA TYR A 81 2.39 -5.08 -23.60
C TYR A 81 2.76 -5.30 -22.14
N ILE A 82 3.43 -6.41 -21.81
CA ILE A 82 3.93 -6.68 -20.45
C ILE A 82 4.91 -5.59 -20.02
N ASN A 83 5.84 -5.19 -20.90
CA ASN A 83 6.80 -4.12 -20.60
C ASN A 83 6.12 -2.77 -20.40
N ILE A 84 5.14 -2.42 -21.25
CA ILE A 84 4.35 -1.19 -21.10
C ILE A 84 3.60 -1.21 -19.76
N TYR A 85 2.95 -2.33 -19.44
CA TYR A 85 2.22 -2.49 -18.19
C TYR A 85 3.15 -2.37 -16.99
N ASN A 86 4.27 -3.10 -16.96
CA ASN A 86 5.23 -3.07 -15.86
C ASN A 86 5.82 -1.67 -15.67
N ARG A 87 6.12 -0.95 -16.76
CA ARG A 87 6.58 0.44 -16.68
C ARG A 87 5.51 1.33 -16.04
N LYS A 88 4.26 1.20 -16.49
CA LYS A 88 3.14 1.97 -15.92
C LYS A 88 2.82 1.58 -14.48
N TRP A 89 2.98 0.32 -14.14
CA TRP A 89 2.82 -0.20 -12.79
C TRP A 89 3.91 0.31 -11.85
N ALA A 90 5.15 0.44 -12.32
CA ALA A 90 6.25 1.02 -11.55
C ALA A 90 6.07 2.52 -11.31
N GLU A 91 5.39 3.24 -12.22
CA GLU A 91 5.00 4.64 -12.04
C GLU A 91 3.82 4.81 -11.05
N PHE A 92 3.11 3.73 -10.71
CA PHE A 92 1.89 3.80 -9.92
C PHE A 92 2.17 3.96 -8.42
N ASP A 93 1.67 5.05 -7.84
CA ASP A 93 1.73 5.26 -6.39
C ASP A 93 0.64 4.44 -5.69
N ILE A 94 1.00 3.21 -5.30
CA ILE A 94 0.13 2.29 -4.57
C ILE A 94 -0.33 2.92 -3.24
N ASP A 95 0.52 3.70 -2.57
CA ASP A 95 0.21 4.29 -1.28
C ASP A 95 -0.85 5.37 -1.41
N LEU A 96 -0.75 6.21 -2.44
CA LEU A 96 -1.76 7.20 -2.77
C LEU A 96 -3.10 6.55 -3.14
N PHE A 97 -3.06 5.47 -3.92
CA PHE A 97 -4.26 4.69 -4.28
C PHE A 97 -4.94 4.08 -3.07
N LEU A 98 -4.19 3.43 -2.17
CA LEU A 98 -4.73 2.88 -0.93
C LEU A 98 -5.35 3.97 -0.05
N LEU A 99 -4.77 5.17 -0.04
CA LEU A 99 -5.30 6.31 0.69
C LEU A 99 -6.61 6.84 0.07
N GLY A 100 -6.70 6.95 -1.26
CA GLY A 100 -7.96 7.34 -1.91
C GLY A 100 -9.06 6.29 -1.75
N TYR A 101 -8.71 5.00 -1.87
CA TYR A 101 -9.62 3.90 -1.56
C TYR A 101 -10.12 3.97 -0.11
N PHE A 102 -9.22 4.28 0.83
CA PHE A 102 -9.59 4.49 2.22
C PHE A 102 -10.59 5.62 2.37
N PHE A 103 -10.40 6.77 1.72
CA PHE A 103 -11.33 7.91 1.82
C PHE A 103 -12.67 7.72 1.12
N HIS A 104 -12.92 6.59 0.46
CA HIS A 104 -14.21 6.31 -0.13
C HIS A 104 -15.21 5.82 0.96
N PRO A 105 -16.30 6.54 1.26
CA PRO A 105 -17.21 6.26 2.38
C PRO A 105 -17.94 4.92 2.29
N TYR A 106 -18.09 4.35 1.09
CA TYR A 106 -18.60 2.98 0.95
C TYR A 106 -17.59 1.90 1.37
N PHE A 107 -16.28 2.12 1.13
CA PHE A 107 -15.23 1.14 1.41
C PHE A 107 -14.49 1.36 2.72
N TRP A 108 -14.06 2.60 3.04
CA TRP A 108 -13.50 3.02 4.35
C TRP A 108 -12.48 2.05 4.97
N GLY A 109 -11.74 1.36 4.10
CA GLY A 109 -10.73 0.36 4.48
C GLY A 109 -11.29 -1.02 4.86
N LYS A 110 -12.50 -1.38 4.44
CA LYS A 110 -12.98 -2.77 4.39
C LYS A 110 -12.06 -3.60 3.50
N GLY A 111 -11.73 -4.81 3.95
CA GLY A 111 -10.83 -5.71 3.20
C GLY A 111 -9.35 -5.38 3.31
N PHE A 112 -8.94 -4.40 4.11
CA PHE A 112 -7.51 -4.17 4.39
C PHE A 112 -6.89 -5.36 5.09
N LEU A 113 -5.75 -5.82 4.54
CA LEU A 113 -4.90 -6.80 5.19
C LEU A 113 -4.27 -6.20 6.46
N PRO A 114 -3.87 -7.04 7.44
CA PRO A 114 -3.14 -6.58 8.60
C PRO A 114 -1.92 -5.71 8.22
N GLY A 115 -1.76 -4.58 8.89
CA GLY A 115 -0.68 -3.62 8.62
C GLY A 115 -0.94 -2.60 7.50
N VAL A 116 -1.89 -2.85 6.59
CA VAL A 116 -2.21 -1.90 5.50
C VAL A 116 -2.76 -0.57 6.05
N PHE A 117 -3.59 -0.63 7.10
CA PHE A 117 -4.10 0.60 7.71
C PHE A 117 -2.99 1.48 8.31
N HIS A 118 -1.99 0.87 8.95
CA HIS A 118 -0.84 1.60 9.47
C HIS A 118 -0.06 2.30 8.35
N ARG A 119 0.13 1.61 7.22
CA ARG A 119 0.74 2.16 6.01
C ARG A 119 -0.07 3.36 5.47
N VAL A 120 -1.39 3.22 5.36
CA VAL A 120 -2.31 4.31 4.95
C VAL A 120 -2.22 5.53 5.88
N CYS A 121 -2.22 5.32 7.20
CA CYS A 121 -2.03 6.38 8.19
C CYS A 121 -0.68 7.10 8.02
N HIS A 122 0.41 6.34 7.82
CA HIS A 122 1.73 6.91 7.60
C HIS A 122 1.78 7.78 6.33
N THR A 123 1.21 7.29 5.23
CA THR A 123 1.10 8.04 3.97
C THR A 123 0.26 9.30 4.15
N ALA A 124 -0.89 9.22 4.82
CA ALA A 124 -1.75 10.36 5.10
C ALA A 124 -1.03 11.46 5.88
N VAL A 125 -0.33 11.09 6.96
CA VAL A 125 0.47 12.04 7.75
C VAL A 125 1.59 12.65 6.93
N SER A 126 2.30 11.83 6.14
CA SER A 126 3.39 12.30 5.28
C SER A 126 2.91 13.34 4.26
N ILE A 127 1.74 13.11 3.64
CA ILE A 127 1.14 14.06 2.70
C ILE A 127 0.62 15.29 3.45
N TRP A 128 -0.02 15.11 4.60
CA TRP A 128 -0.52 16.22 5.41
C TRP A 128 0.59 17.20 5.82
N LEU A 129 1.72 16.68 6.31
CA LEU A 129 2.87 17.51 6.66
C LEU A 129 3.49 18.23 5.46
N LYS A 130 3.43 17.63 4.25
CA LYS A 130 3.86 18.29 3.00
C LYS A 130 2.92 19.39 2.52
N LEU A 131 1.66 19.39 2.99
CA LEU A 131 0.65 20.40 2.67
C LEU A 131 0.57 21.49 3.76
N ASP A 132 1.71 21.80 4.40
CA ASP A 132 1.84 22.74 5.52
C ASP A 132 1.06 22.34 6.79
N GLY A 133 0.75 21.05 6.93
CA GLY A 133 0.17 20.49 8.15
C GLY A 133 1.17 20.50 9.31
N GLU A 134 0.70 20.89 10.49
CA GLU A 134 1.50 20.84 11.72
C GLU A 134 1.53 19.45 12.37
N LYS A 135 2.51 19.22 13.24
CA LYS A 135 2.61 17.98 14.02
C LYS A 135 1.36 17.72 14.88
N TYR A 136 0.80 18.75 15.50
CA TYR A 136 -0.42 18.60 16.31
C TYR A 136 -1.64 18.25 15.44
N SER A 137 -1.83 18.93 14.31
CA SER A 137 -2.94 18.60 13.39
C SER A 137 -2.77 17.23 12.75
N SER A 138 -1.54 16.74 12.55
CA SER A 138 -1.29 15.36 12.10
C SER A 138 -1.73 14.30 13.12
N ALA A 139 -1.57 14.57 14.43
CA ALA A 139 -2.07 13.68 15.47
C ALA A 139 -3.61 13.67 15.53
N GLN A 140 -4.23 14.85 15.35
CA GLN A 140 -5.69 14.96 15.22
C GLN A 140 -6.21 14.21 13.98
N LEU A 141 -5.52 14.33 12.85
CA LEU A 141 -5.82 13.60 11.62
C LEU A 141 -5.80 12.08 11.86
N LEU A 142 -4.80 11.55 12.57
CA LEU A 142 -4.73 10.11 12.90
C LEU A 142 -5.92 9.67 13.75
N SER A 143 -6.30 10.47 14.76
CA SER A 143 -7.49 10.21 15.55
C SER A 143 -8.75 10.17 14.67
N GLN A 144 -8.91 11.16 13.79
CA GLN A 144 -10.03 11.24 12.85
C GLN A 144 -10.08 10.05 11.88
N MET A 145 -8.94 9.63 11.33
CA MET A 145 -8.86 8.44 10.46
C MET A 145 -9.21 7.16 11.20
N THR A 146 -8.87 7.06 12.49
CA THR A 146 -9.21 5.90 13.32
C THR A 146 -10.71 5.81 13.56
N SER A 147 -11.32 6.92 13.99
CA SER A 147 -12.78 7.00 14.17
C SER A 147 -13.54 6.78 12.85
N TYR A 148 -13.05 7.33 11.74
CA TYR A 148 -13.61 7.08 10.41
C TYR A 148 -13.58 5.60 10.05
N LYS A 149 -12.45 4.90 10.27
CA LYS A 149 -12.35 3.45 10.05
C LYS A 149 -13.31 2.64 10.93
N GLN A 150 -13.61 3.13 12.13
CA GLN A 150 -14.47 2.47 13.11
C GLN A 150 -15.96 2.79 12.95
N TYR A 151 -16.34 3.62 11.98
CA TYR A 151 -17.71 4.13 11.80
C TYR A 151 -18.23 4.91 13.00
N GLU A 152 -17.33 5.59 13.71
CA GLU A 152 -17.74 6.41 14.83
C GLU A 152 -18.33 7.73 14.33
N ASP A 153 -19.15 8.37 15.16
CA ASP A 153 -19.60 9.74 14.92
C ASP A 153 -18.39 10.67 14.68
N PRO A 154 -18.45 11.61 13.71
CA PRO A 154 -19.56 11.95 12.81
C PRO A 154 -19.59 11.16 11.50
N TYR A 155 -18.81 10.09 11.36
CA TYR A 155 -18.61 9.36 10.10
C TYR A 155 -19.61 8.21 9.87
N ASN A 156 -20.50 7.98 10.82
CA ASN A 156 -21.52 6.92 10.80
C ASN A 156 -22.69 7.16 9.83
N ILE A 157 -22.49 8.01 8.81
CA ILE A 157 -23.49 8.41 7.82
C ILE A 157 -23.43 7.47 6.61
N LEU A 158 -24.58 6.92 6.23
CA LEU A 158 -24.69 6.04 5.07
C LEU A 158 -24.34 6.79 3.77
N PHE A 159 -23.56 6.12 2.91
CA PHE A 159 -23.25 6.62 1.57
C PHE A 159 -24.23 6.07 0.54
N ASP A 160 -24.94 6.95 -0.15
CA ASP A 160 -25.80 6.58 -1.29
C ASP A 160 -24.99 6.55 -2.59
N PHE A 161 -24.69 5.35 -3.07
CA PHE A 161 -23.90 5.12 -4.28
C PHE A 161 -24.58 5.65 -5.57
N TYR A 162 -25.90 5.77 -5.59
CA TYR A 162 -26.64 6.13 -6.79
C TYR A 162 -26.81 7.63 -6.96
N ASN A 163 -26.95 8.35 -5.84
CA ASN A 163 -27.34 9.77 -5.86
C ASN A 163 -26.32 10.72 -5.23
N SER A 164 -25.24 10.21 -4.61
CA SER A 164 -24.24 11.04 -3.94
C SER A 164 -22.84 10.84 -4.49
N SER A 165 -22.11 11.95 -4.66
CA SER A 165 -20.67 11.90 -4.91
C SER A 165 -19.91 11.76 -3.59
N VAL A 166 -18.70 11.19 -3.65
CA VAL A 166 -17.82 11.07 -2.48
C VAL A 166 -17.48 12.44 -1.89
N GLN A 167 -17.30 13.45 -2.74
CA GLN A 167 -17.01 14.82 -2.34
C GLN A 167 -18.20 15.44 -1.59
N ASN A 168 -19.43 15.20 -2.06
CA ASN A 168 -20.64 15.66 -1.36
C ASN A 168 -20.75 14.99 0.01
N TRP A 169 -20.49 13.68 0.10
CA TRP A 169 -20.50 12.98 1.39
C TRP A 169 -19.48 13.55 2.37
N TRP A 170 -18.24 13.80 1.93
CA TRP A 170 -17.24 14.44 2.78
C TRP A 170 -17.69 15.83 3.23
N SER A 171 -18.46 16.56 2.40
CA SER A 171 -18.96 17.90 2.72
C SER A 171 -20.06 17.90 3.80
N ILE A 172 -20.73 16.76 4.05
CA ILE A 172 -21.70 16.60 5.13
C ILE A 172 -21.03 16.61 6.52
N ILE A 173 -19.77 16.16 6.59
CA ILE A 173 -19.04 16.04 7.86
C ILE A 173 -18.65 17.45 8.35
N ASP A 174 -19.44 17.99 9.26
CA ASP A 174 -19.19 19.28 9.90
C ASP A 174 -18.64 19.07 11.32
N GLN A 175 -17.33 19.22 11.48
CA GLN A 175 -16.65 19.16 12.76
C GLN A 175 -15.54 20.21 12.84
N LYS A 176 -15.26 20.68 14.05
CA LYS A 176 -14.15 21.62 14.28
C LYS A 176 -12.82 20.95 13.92
N ASN A 177 -11.96 21.66 13.18
CA ASN A 177 -10.65 21.16 12.75
C ASN A 177 -10.73 19.85 11.94
N ASN A 178 -11.58 19.81 10.92
CA ASN A 178 -11.78 18.65 10.05
C ASN A 178 -10.61 18.41 9.08
N HIS A 179 -9.48 17.93 9.60
CA HIS A 179 -8.27 17.68 8.81
C HIS A 179 -8.45 16.48 7.87
N ILE A 180 -9.17 15.44 8.30
CA ILE A 180 -9.46 14.27 7.47
C ILE A 180 -10.27 14.65 6.22
N GLN A 181 -11.30 15.50 6.35
CA GLN A 181 -12.09 15.98 5.20
C GLN A 181 -11.23 16.80 4.25
N LYS A 182 -10.42 17.74 4.78
CA LYS A 182 -9.51 18.56 3.97
C LYS A 182 -8.53 17.69 3.18
N LEU A 183 -7.96 16.68 3.82
CA LEU A 183 -7.06 15.74 3.16
C LEU A 183 -7.81 14.90 2.14
N ALA A 184 -8.96 14.32 2.51
CA ALA A 184 -9.77 13.48 1.62
C ALA A 184 -10.16 14.22 0.33
N LEU A 185 -10.66 15.46 0.44
CA LEU A 185 -11.02 16.27 -0.73
C LEU A 185 -9.82 16.53 -1.65
N LYS A 186 -8.61 16.76 -1.10
CA LYS A 186 -7.39 16.96 -1.88
C LYS A 186 -6.94 15.67 -2.58
N ILE A 187 -6.97 14.53 -1.88
CA ILE A 187 -6.58 13.23 -2.44
C ILE A 187 -7.58 12.78 -3.52
N LEU A 188 -8.88 12.96 -3.27
CA LEU A 188 -9.92 12.59 -4.23
C LEU A 188 -9.90 13.45 -5.49
N ALA A 189 -9.42 14.69 -5.42
CA ALA A 189 -9.27 15.55 -6.59
C ALA A 189 -8.15 15.10 -7.56
N ILE A 190 -7.21 14.27 -7.09
CA ILE A 190 -6.09 13.74 -7.91
C ILE A 190 -6.25 12.26 -8.24
N MET A 191 -7.19 11.57 -7.62
CA MET A 191 -7.48 10.17 -7.89
C MET A 191 -8.45 10.03 -9.08
N PRO A 192 -8.25 9.06 -9.97
CA PRO A 192 -9.23 8.74 -11.00
C PRO A 192 -10.56 8.33 -10.36
N HIS A 193 -11.67 8.87 -10.91
CA HIS A 193 -13.04 8.58 -10.50
C HIS A 193 -13.62 7.37 -11.22
#